data_AF-A0A7S3L034-F1
#
_entry.id   AF-A0A7S3L034-F1
#
_cell.length_a   1.000
_cell.length_b   1.000
_cell.length_c   1.000
_cell.angle_alpha   90.00
_cell.angle_beta   90.00
_cell.angle_gamma   90.00
#
_symmetry.space_group_name_H-M   'P 1'
#
loop_
_entity.id
_entity.type
_entity.pdbx_description
1 polymer ?
#
loop_
_entity_poly.entity_id
_entity_poly.type
_entity_poly.pdbx_seq_one_letter_code
_entity_poly.pdbx_strand_id
1 'polypeptide(L)'
;IVFSRFQLFSSQRHVSTQPIETTINHKRKNRMQTMFLMYHYFHGIELYNPIRVMIAAYVWMTGFGNFLWFYSHGSSNDNGNNSYSTVRVLQMLWRLNFSSVCLCLALNVPYLLYYICALHSYFFLLVYGTMRIGHLYNWNHDAKAVRIKLCVFAVFIYVVWDLDNGFLFTTFHGMFLSNQPTVGASSGSLWEWYFRSTLDHWATLWGMVFALHYPVTCLWLQKVEQRLDWRRCVAIKAVVGGVLLMATAWWIRGPFQQERFEYNQTHAYFSIIPLMTYIYFRNLTPWLRSHSLGLLQHLGQTTLETYLLQHHIWMTTNSRTLLTLIPGYPQMNFLMVTAVYVVLSRCLFRVTLTLRSILLPSTSTVWQCFRNLGILTGSFIVCYSAVLFIKDVKVLNLTTLGFLSMAGGSLVHALSTHFAWQSSDDSPPSTKGHRVAAKYIPIPHLAGVLIV
;
A
#
# COMPACT_ATOMS: atom_id res chain seq x y z
N ILE A 1 12.24 -19.65 19.22
CA ILE A 1 11.87 -21.08 19.16
C ILE A 1 10.50 -21.33 18.48
N VAL A 2 9.74 -20.31 18.07
CA VAL A 2 8.49 -20.52 17.29
C VAL A 2 8.68 -20.53 15.76
N PHE A 3 9.89 -20.25 15.24
CA PHE A 3 10.14 -20.14 13.79
C PHE A 3 10.86 -21.33 13.13
N SER A 4 11.06 -22.48 13.81
CA SER A 4 11.83 -23.60 13.25
C SER A 4 11.02 -24.75 12.64
N ARG A 5 9.68 -24.76 12.67
CA ARG A 5 8.87 -25.94 12.33
C ARG A 5 7.83 -25.78 11.21
N PHE A 6 8.18 -25.15 10.10
CA PHE A 6 7.40 -25.30 8.86
C PHE A 6 8.34 -25.52 7.66
N GLN A 7 9.03 -26.66 7.68
CA GLN A 7 9.49 -27.35 6.48
C GLN A 7 8.36 -28.31 6.07
N LEU A 8 7.81 -28.18 4.85
CA LEU A 8 7.34 -29.29 4.03
C LEU A 8 6.83 -28.79 2.67
N PHE A 9 7.20 -29.57 1.65
CA PHE A 9 6.83 -29.52 0.22
C PHE A 9 7.64 -28.62 -0.72
N SER A 10 8.62 -29.27 -1.35
CA SER A 10 9.26 -28.91 -2.60
C SER A 10 8.28 -28.97 -3.78
N SER A 11 8.36 -28.01 -4.68
CA SER A 11 8.13 -28.26 -6.10
C SER A 11 8.94 -27.28 -6.93
N GLN A 12 9.84 -27.83 -7.75
CA GLN A 12 10.59 -27.08 -8.75
C GLN A 12 9.65 -26.62 -9.87
N ARG A 13 9.76 -25.35 -10.32
CA ARG A 13 10.02 -24.99 -11.73
C ARG A 13 9.93 -23.50 -12.05
N HIS A 14 10.77 -23.15 -13.03
CA HIS A 14 10.84 -21.98 -13.91
C HIS A 14 11.14 -20.59 -13.34
N VAL A 15 12.43 -20.26 -13.46
CA VAL A 15 13.03 -18.94 -13.36
C VAL A 15 12.52 -18.07 -14.52
N SER A 16 11.51 -17.24 -14.26
CA SER A 16 11.31 -15.99 -14.99
C SER A 16 11.84 -14.86 -14.11
N THR A 17 12.87 -14.17 -14.56
CA THR A 17 13.54 -13.03 -13.91
C THR A 17 12.57 -11.86 -13.72
N GLN A 18 11.76 -11.93 -12.67
CA GLN A 18 11.09 -10.78 -12.07
C GLN A 18 12.15 -9.90 -11.38
N PRO A 19 12.14 -8.57 -11.55
CA PRO A 19 13.13 -7.70 -10.92
C PRO A 19 13.14 -7.90 -9.39
N ILE A 20 14.31 -8.12 -8.83
CA ILE A 20 14.54 -8.56 -7.44
C ILE A 20 13.84 -7.65 -6.41
N GLU A 21 13.68 -6.36 -6.72
CA GLU A 21 13.01 -5.35 -5.90
C GLU A 21 11.50 -5.59 -5.72
N THR A 22 10.79 -6.00 -6.76
CA THR A 22 9.34 -6.24 -6.68
C THR A 22 9.06 -7.42 -5.75
N THR A 23 9.87 -8.47 -5.84
CA THR A 23 9.77 -9.67 -5.00
C THR A 23 10.02 -9.35 -3.51
N ILE A 24 10.98 -8.46 -3.21
CA ILE A 24 11.26 -8.01 -1.83
C ILE A 24 10.10 -7.18 -1.27
N ASN A 25 9.58 -6.24 -2.06
CA ASN A 25 8.47 -5.37 -1.66
C ASN A 25 7.19 -6.18 -1.41
N HIS A 26 6.86 -7.11 -2.30
CA HIS A 26 5.73 -8.02 -2.10
C HIS A 26 5.93 -8.88 -0.84
N LYS A 27 7.08 -9.54 -0.64
CA LYS A 27 7.34 -10.41 0.53
C LYS A 27 7.27 -9.67 1.87
N ARG A 28 7.60 -8.39 1.91
CA ARG A 28 7.47 -7.54 3.11
C ARG A 28 6.02 -7.16 3.39
N LYS A 29 5.32 -6.66 2.37
CA LYS A 29 3.89 -6.33 2.42
C LYS A 29 3.02 -7.51 2.89
N ASN A 30 3.46 -8.72 2.56
CA ASN A 30 2.86 -9.99 2.96
C ASN A 30 2.96 -10.37 4.42
N ARG A 31 4.20 -10.50 4.92
CA ARG A 31 4.43 -10.92 6.32
C ARG A 31 3.88 -9.87 7.25
N MET A 32 3.89 -8.62 6.78
CA MET A 32 3.19 -7.54 7.43
C MET A 32 1.71 -7.86 7.60
N GLN A 33 1.06 -8.18 6.51
CA GLN A 33 -0.34 -8.44 6.55
C GLN A 33 -0.72 -9.69 7.35
N THR A 34 -0.01 -10.81 7.21
CA THR A 34 -0.31 -12.02 7.98
C THR A 34 -0.24 -11.76 9.49
N MET A 35 0.67 -10.90 9.94
CA MET A 35 0.80 -10.55 11.35
C MET A 35 -0.23 -9.49 11.79
N PHE A 36 -0.61 -8.56 10.91
CA PHE A 36 -1.73 -7.63 11.14
C PHE A 36 -3.05 -8.39 11.34
N LEU A 37 -3.23 -9.43 10.54
CA LEU A 37 -4.36 -10.34 10.51
C LEU A 37 -4.40 -11.21 11.78
N MET A 38 -3.24 -11.75 12.19
CA MET A 38 -3.10 -12.47 13.46
C MET A 38 -3.38 -11.56 14.66
N TYR A 39 -2.93 -10.31 14.65
CA TYR A 39 -3.21 -9.38 15.75
C TYR A 39 -4.68 -9.06 15.94
N HIS A 40 -5.37 -8.76 14.84
CA HIS A 40 -6.79 -8.46 14.89
C HIS A 40 -7.61 -9.69 15.26
N TYR A 41 -7.18 -10.89 14.83
CA TYR A 41 -7.87 -12.14 15.14
C TYR A 41 -7.63 -12.64 16.58
N PHE A 42 -6.42 -12.46 17.14
CA PHE A 42 -6.06 -12.98 18.46
C PHE A 42 -6.06 -11.93 19.58
N HIS A 43 -6.38 -10.66 19.29
CA HIS A 43 -6.37 -9.53 20.26
C HIS A 43 -5.12 -9.48 21.16
N GLY A 44 -3.96 -9.90 20.64
CA GLY A 44 -2.73 -9.96 21.41
C GLY A 44 -2.17 -8.56 21.66
N ILE A 45 -2.25 -8.05 22.89
CA ILE A 45 -1.67 -6.76 23.32
C ILE A 45 -0.16 -6.71 22.98
N GLU A 46 0.52 -7.85 23.09
CA GLU A 46 1.95 -8.03 22.79
C GLU A 46 2.33 -7.82 21.31
N LEU A 47 1.34 -7.83 20.40
CA LEU A 47 1.58 -7.68 18.96
C LEU A 47 1.53 -6.22 18.49
N TYR A 48 1.18 -5.26 19.36
CA TYR A 48 1.13 -3.84 18.99
C TYR A 48 2.49 -3.32 18.47
N ASN A 49 3.57 -3.51 19.22
CA ASN A 49 4.92 -3.04 18.85
C ASN A 49 5.39 -3.67 17.51
N PRO A 50 5.28 -4.99 17.29
CA PRO A 50 5.55 -5.60 15.98
C PRO A 50 4.77 -4.99 14.80
N ILE A 51 3.49 -4.70 15.01
CA ILE A 51 2.63 -4.15 13.96
C ILE A 51 3.02 -2.74 13.58
N ARG A 52 3.41 -1.94 14.57
CA ARG A 52 3.94 -0.60 14.33
C ARG A 52 5.19 -0.64 13.47
N VAL A 53 6.16 -1.53 13.77
CA VAL A 53 7.36 -1.73 12.92
C VAL A 53 7.01 -2.13 11.50
N MET A 54 5.96 -2.93 11.35
CA MET A 54 5.39 -3.30 10.06
C MET A 54 4.87 -2.13 9.26
N ILE A 55 4.05 -1.28 9.88
CA ILE A 55 3.48 -0.09 9.24
C ILE A 55 4.61 0.84 8.81
N ALA A 56 5.59 1.08 9.70
CA ALA A 56 6.80 1.82 9.38
C ALA A 56 7.55 1.22 8.19
N ALA A 57 7.70 -0.12 8.14
CA ALA A 57 8.32 -0.81 7.00
C ALA A 57 7.55 -0.59 5.69
N TYR A 58 6.22 -0.49 5.74
CA TYR A 58 5.40 -0.26 4.56
C TYR A 58 5.45 1.20 4.09
N VAL A 59 5.42 2.15 5.02
CA VAL A 59 5.61 3.57 4.73
C VAL A 59 7.02 3.81 4.16
N TRP A 60 8.02 3.15 4.72
CA TRP A 60 9.38 3.13 4.17
C TRP A 60 9.42 2.59 2.74
N MET A 61 8.68 1.52 2.42
CA MET A 61 8.59 0.99 1.04
C MET A 61 7.91 1.99 0.09
N THR A 62 6.92 2.77 0.58
CA THR A 62 6.32 3.87 -0.20
C THR A 62 7.36 4.93 -0.53
N GLY A 63 8.18 5.33 0.45
CA GLY A 63 9.30 6.26 0.21
C GLY A 63 10.33 5.70 -0.75
N PHE A 64 10.85 4.51 -0.47
CA PHE A 64 11.90 3.83 -1.24
C PHE A 64 11.48 3.60 -2.70
N GLY A 65 10.36 2.91 -2.92
CA GLY A 65 9.97 2.46 -4.26
C GLY A 65 9.57 3.61 -5.18
N ASN A 66 8.82 4.60 -4.66
CA ASN A 66 8.41 5.73 -5.48
C ASN A 66 9.58 6.67 -5.77
N PHE A 67 10.44 6.95 -4.78
CA PHE A 67 11.63 7.77 -4.99
C PHE A 67 12.59 7.12 -5.98
N LEU A 68 12.90 5.82 -5.82
CA LEU A 68 13.79 5.10 -6.73
C LEU A 68 13.25 5.12 -8.17
N TRP A 69 11.94 4.96 -8.34
CA TRP A 69 11.33 5.06 -9.66
C TRP A 69 11.47 6.46 -10.26
N PHE A 70 11.15 7.53 -9.51
CA PHE A 70 11.28 8.90 -10.02
C PHE A 70 12.74 9.29 -10.28
N TYR A 71 13.66 8.79 -9.47
CA TYR A 71 15.10 9.04 -9.63
C TYR A 71 15.66 8.31 -10.88
N SER A 72 15.30 7.04 -11.08
CA SER A 72 15.76 6.25 -12.23
C SER A 72 15.09 6.64 -13.55
N HIS A 73 13.77 6.80 -13.55
CA HIS A 73 13.01 7.08 -14.77
C HIS A 73 12.89 8.57 -15.06
N GLY A 74 13.13 9.45 -14.07
CA GLY A 74 13.23 10.90 -14.30
C GLY A 74 14.35 11.28 -15.25
N SER A 75 15.37 10.42 -15.42
CA SER A 75 16.49 10.67 -16.32
C SER A 75 16.23 10.27 -17.78
N SER A 76 15.21 9.46 -18.07
CA SER A 76 14.91 9.01 -19.44
C SER A 76 13.80 9.87 -20.01
N ASN A 77 14.17 11.02 -20.58
CA ASN A 77 13.28 11.88 -21.38
C ASN A 77 13.19 11.38 -22.85
N ASP A 78 13.72 10.19 -23.15
CA ASP A 78 13.97 9.71 -24.52
C ASP A 78 12.71 9.34 -25.32
N ASN A 79 11.53 9.32 -24.71
CA ASN A 79 10.27 8.97 -25.40
C ASN A 79 9.16 10.03 -25.29
N GLY A 80 9.48 11.27 -24.90
CA GLY A 80 8.48 12.35 -24.80
C GLY A 80 7.39 12.16 -23.74
N ASN A 81 7.39 11.02 -23.02
CA ASN A 81 6.55 10.78 -21.87
C ASN A 81 7.22 11.36 -20.62
N ASN A 82 6.69 12.48 -20.14
CA ASN A 82 7.12 13.10 -18.90
C ASN A 82 7.01 12.08 -17.75
N SER A 83 8.15 11.65 -17.19
CA SER A 83 8.21 10.69 -16.08
C SER A 83 7.43 11.16 -14.85
N TYR A 84 7.15 12.46 -14.77
CA TYR A 84 6.30 13.10 -13.76
C TYR A 84 4.85 13.28 -14.24
N SER A 85 4.36 12.36 -15.06
CA SER A 85 3.00 12.42 -15.58
C SER A 85 1.98 12.30 -14.44
N THR A 86 1.03 13.23 -14.42
CA THR A 86 -0.13 13.22 -13.53
C THR A 86 -0.94 11.93 -13.66
N VAL A 87 -0.94 11.28 -14.82
CA VAL A 87 -1.62 9.98 -15.03
C VAL A 87 -1.06 8.91 -14.09
N ARG A 88 0.26 8.88 -13.87
CA ARG A 88 0.87 7.94 -12.92
C ARG A 88 0.42 8.22 -11.49
N VAL A 89 0.36 9.49 -11.09
CA VAL A 89 -0.12 9.91 -9.77
C VAL A 89 -1.56 9.42 -9.57
N LEU A 90 -2.42 9.63 -10.55
CA LEU A 90 -3.81 9.13 -10.52
C LEU A 90 -3.86 7.60 -10.41
N GLN A 91 -3.04 6.87 -11.17
CA GLN A 91 -2.99 5.40 -11.11
C GLN A 91 -2.54 4.88 -9.74
N MET A 92 -1.60 5.56 -9.09
CA MET A 92 -1.13 5.20 -7.74
C MET A 92 -2.16 5.53 -6.68
N LEU A 93 -2.78 6.72 -6.74
CA LEU A 93 -3.87 7.11 -5.84
C LEU A 93 -5.08 6.20 -5.99
N TRP A 94 -5.42 5.78 -7.22
CA TRP A 94 -6.45 4.79 -7.48
C TRP A 94 -6.14 3.48 -6.77
N ARG A 95 -4.93 2.94 -6.96
CA ARG A 95 -4.51 1.67 -6.35
C ARG A 95 -4.58 1.71 -4.82
N LEU A 96 -4.26 2.84 -4.20
CA LEU A 96 -4.21 2.97 -2.75
C LEU A 96 -5.58 3.22 -2.12
N ASN A 97 -6.48 3.92 -2.83
CA ASN A 97 -7.68 4.48 -2.20
C ASN A 97 -9.01 3.93 -2.73
N PHE A 98 -9.06 3.38 -3.95
CA PHE A 98 -10.32 2.98 -4.59
C PHE A 98 -11.14 2.03 -3.71
N SER A 99 -10.55 0.92 -3.28
CA SER A 99 -11.22 -0.08 -2.43
C SER A 99 -11.67 0.51 -1.09
N SER A 100 -10.85 1.35 -0.45
CA SER A 100 -11.22 1.99 0.82
C SER A 100 -12.34 3.01 0.67
N VAL A 101 -12.36 3.79 -0.43
CA VAL A 101 -13.44 4.75 -0.69
C VAL A 101 -14.76 4.02 -0.93
N CYS A 102 -14.75 2.94 -1.74
CA CYS A 102 -15.93 2.11 -1.94
C CYS A 102 -16.46 1.53 -0.62
N LEU A 103 -15.58 1.05 0.26
CA LEU A 103 -15.97 0.56 1.60
C LEU A 103 -16.53 1.67 2.50
N CYS A 104 -15.98 2.88 2.43
CA CYS A 104 -16.52 4.03 3.18
C CYS A 104 -17.94 4.38 2.73
N LEU A 105 -18.18 4.37 1.42
CA LEU A 105 -19.50 4.64 0.84
C LEU A 105 -20.49 3.51 1.16
N ALA A 106 -20.07 2.25 1.06
CA ALA A 106 -20.92 1.10 1.32
C ALA A 106 -21.33 0.98 2.80
N LEU A 107 -20.39 1.25 3.72
CA LEU A 107 -20.61 1.08 5.16
C LEU A 107 -20.97 2.40 5.87
N ASN A 108 -21.01 3.52 5.13
CA ASN A 108 -21.23 4.86 5.66
C ASN A 108 -20.31 5.19 6.86
N VAL A 109 -19.02 4.93 6.71
CA VAL A 109 -17.99 5.17 7.73
C VAL A 109 -16.99 6.23 7.28
N PRO A 110 -16.41 7.03 8.20
CA PRO A 110 -15.43 8.04 7.83
C PRO A 110 -14.15 7.41 7.27
N TYR A 111 -13.55 8.08 6.28
CA TYR A 111 -12.35 7.61 5.59
C TYR A 111 -11.15 7.38 6.51
N LEU A 112 -11.04 8.17 7.59
CA LEU A 112 -9.96 8.05 8.56
C LEU A 112 -9.96 6.69 9.29
N LEU A 113 -11.07 5.95 9.29
CA LEU A 113 -11.10 4.59 9.81
C LEU A 113 -10.10 3.67 9.07
N TYR A 114 -9.90 3.90 7.78
CA TYR A 114 -8.90 3.22 6.95
C TYR A 114 -7.61 4.05 6.79
N TYR A 115 -7.12 4.63 7.89
CA TYR A 115 -6.01 5.58 7.88
C TYR A 115 -4.75 5.10 7.15
N ILE A 116 -4.48 3.78 7.11
CA ILE A 116 -3.30 3.25 6.39
C ILE A 116 -3.33 3.68 4.92
N CYS A 117 -4.48 3.60 4.23
CA CYS A 117 -4.60 4.05 2.84
C CYS A 117 -4.31 5.56 2.71
N ALA A 118 -4.86 6.36 3.62
CA ALA A 118 -4.63 7.79 3.69
C ALA A 118 -3.15 8.12 3.94
N LEU A 119 -2.50 7.40 4.86
CA LEU A 119 -1.10 7.54 5.24
C LEU A 119 -0.17 7.29 4.05
N HIS A 120 -0.38 6.21 3.29
CA HIS A 120 0.42 5.94 2.10
C HIS A 120 0.21 6.97 1.00
N SER A 121 -1.02 7.41 0.80
CA SER A 121 -1.33 8.45 -0.20
C SER A 121 -0.67 9.78 0.16
N TYR A 122 -0.71 10.14 1.43
CA TYR A 122 -0.08 11.35 1.96
C TYR A 122 1.44 11.34 1.76
N PHE A 123 2.14 10.31 2.23
CA PHE A 123 3.59 10.22 2.05
C PHE A 123 4.01 10.03 0.59
N PHE A 124 3.19 9.35 -0.23
CA PHE A 124 3.41 9.28 -1.67
C PHE A 124 3.36 10.68 -2.32
N LEU A 125 2.36 11.49 -1.96
CA LEU A 125 2.24 12.85 -2.48
C LEU A 125 3.40 13.75 -2.01
N LEU A 126 3.87 13.59 -0.78
CA LEU A 126 5.08 14.27 -0.31
C LEU A 126 6.32 13.89 -1.14
N VAL A 127 6.56 12.59 -1.35
CA VAL A 127 7.68 12.12 -2.19
C VAL A 127 7.57 12.65 -3.61
N TYR A 128 6.36 12.61 -4.19
CA TYR A 128 6.09 13.16 -5.52
C TYR A 128 6.36 14.66 -5.57
N GLY A 129 5.89 15.43 -4.57
CA GLY A 129 6.13 16.86 -4.44
C GLY A 129 7.62 17.19 -4.38
N THR A 130 8.38 16.53 -3.50
CA THR A 130 9.84 16.71 -3.37
C THR A 130 10.57 16.45 -4.69
N MET A 131 10.18 15.42 -5.42
CA MET A 131 10.81 15.07 -6.70
C MET A 131 10.35 15.93 -7.86
N ARG A 132 9.12 16.45 -7.82
CA ARG A 132 8.56 17.35 -8.83
C ARG A 132 9.20 18.74 -8.77
N ILE A 133 9.47 19.24 -7.57
CA ILE A 133 10.19 20.51 -7.36
C ILE A 133 11.58 20.39 -8.01
N GLY A 134 11.95 21.33 -8.87
CA GLY A 134 13.25 21.35 -9.54
C GLY A 134 13.43 20.31 -10.65
N HIS A 135 12.37 19.59 -11.07
CA HIS A 135 12.45 18.70 -12.24
C HIS A 135 12.79 19.47 -13.53
N LEU A 136 12.19 20.65 -13.72
CA LEU A 136 12.40 21.47 -14.92
C LEU A 136 13.84 22.01 -15.05
N TYR A 137 14.59 22.05 -13.95
CA TYR A 137 15.96 22.56 -13.90
C TYR A 137 17.01 21.44 -13.83
N ASN A 138 16.64 20.18 -14.11
CA ASN A 138 17.51 19.00 -14.04
C ASN A 138 18.16 18.75 -12.66
N TRP A 139 17.65 19.34 -11.57
CA TRP A 139 18.19 19.17 -10.22
C TRP A 139 18.10 17.73 -9.69
N ASN A 140 17.31 16.88 -10.34
CA ASN A 140 17.20 15.47 -9.97
C ASN A 140 18.40 14.63 -10.47
N HIS A 141 19.22 15.17 -11.39
CA HIS A 141 20.42 14.50 -11.89
C HIS A 141 21.63 14.74 -11.00
N ASP A 142 21.72 15.91 -10.37
CA ASP A 142 22.83 16.22 -9.46
C ASP A 142 22.59 15.59 -8.07
N ALA A 143 23.52 14.73 -7.66
CA ALA A 143 23.51 14.10 -6.35
C ALA A 143 23.54 15.12 -5.20
N LYS A 144 24.16 16.29 -5.38
CA LYS A 144 24.19 17.35 -4.34
C LYS A 144 22.82 17.99 -4.20
N ALA A 145 22.20 18.38 -5.32
CA ALA A 145 20.86 18.96 -5.32
C ALA A 145 19.81 18.02 -4.71
N VAL A 146 19.86 16.72 -5.02
CA VAL A 146 18.96 15.72 -4.41
C VAL A 146 19.19 15.60 -2.89
N ARG A 147 20.45 15.62 -2.41
CA ARG A 147 20.73 15.63 -0.97
C ARG A 147 20.17 16.87 -0.28
N ILE A 148 20.31 18.04 -0.89
CA ILE A 148 19.73 19.28 -0.35
C ILE A 148 18.20 19.16 -0.25
N LYS A 149 17.53 18.61 -1.27
CA LYS A 149 16.08 18.35 -1.21
C LYS A 149 15.70 17.41 -0.07
N LEU A 150 16.46 16.35 0.16
CA LEU A 150 16.24 15.44 1.28
C LEU A 150 16.46 16.12 2.63
N CYS A 151 17.47 17.00 2.75
CA CYS A 151 17.67 17.80 3.95
C CYS A 151 16.51 18.77 4.21
N VAL A 152 16.03 19.47 3.18
CA VAL A 152 14.84 20.34 3.28
C VAL A 152 13.61 19.53 3.67
N PHE A 153 13.43 18.35 3.08
CA PHE A 153 12.33 17.44 3.44
C PHE A 153 12.44 16.95 4.89
N ALA A 154 13.64 16.67 5.39
CA ALA A 154 13.88 16.31 6.78
C ALA A 154 13.55 17.46 7.74
N VAL A 155 13.95 18.70 7.40
CA VAL A 155 13.58 19.89 8.17
C VAL A 155 12.07 20.11 8.16
N PHE A 156 11.42 19.93 7.01
CA PHE A 156 9.96 20.01 6.91
C PHE A 156 9.28 18.97 7.82
N ILE A 157 9.74 17.72 7.81
CA ILE A 157 9.22 16.66 8.69
C ILE A 157 9.38 17.05 10.17
N TYR A 158 10.58 17.49 10.56
CA TYR A 158 10.85 17.93 11.93
C TYR A 158 9.94 19.09 12.36
N VAL A 159 9.78 20.09 11.49
CA VAL A 159 8.97 21.28 11.77
C VAL A 159 7.46 20.97 11.87
N VAL A 160 6.97 19.99 11.12
CA VAL A 160 5.53 19.64 11.09
C VAL A 160 5.13 18.68 12.21
N TRP A 161 5.98 17.73 12.59
CA TRP A 161 5.64 16.68 13.56
C TRP A 161 6.38 16.76 14.91
N ASP A 162 7.64 17.22 14.94
CA ASP A 162 8.45 17.24 16.16
C ASP A 162 8.45 18.59 16.88
N LEU A 163 8.18 19.68 16.16
CA LEU A 163 7.95 21.00 16.76
C LEU A 163 6.53 21.07 17.32
N ASP A 164 6.42 21.17 18.64
CA ASP A 164 5.17 21.22 19.42
C ASP A 164 4.32 22.49 19.18
N ASN A 165 4.59 23.23 18.11
CA ASN A 165 3.90 24.48 17.79
C ASN A 165 2.43 24.25 17.42
N GLY A 166 2.05 23.05 16.97
CA GLY A 166 0.68 22.65 16.56
C GLY A 166 0.09 23.43 15.37
N PHE A 167 0.54 24.67 15.15
CA PHE A 167 0.03 25.67 14.24
C PHE A 167 0.26 25.27 12.78
N LEU A 168 1.45 24.78 12.43
CA LEU A 168 1.70 24.33 11.07
C LEU A 168 0.89 23.09 10.73
N PHE A 169 0.81 22.12 11.64
CA PHE A 169 0.02 20.92 11.42
C PHE A 169 -1.47 21.25 11.23
N THR A 170 -2.03 22.06 12.14
CA THR A 170 -3.44 22.52 12.09
C THR A 170 -3.72 23.40 10.89
N THR A 171 -2.79 24.25 10.46
CA THR A 171 -2.98 25.10 9.27
C THR A 171 -3.02 24.25 7.99
N PHE A 172 -2.10 23.30 7.83
CA PHE A 172 -2.05 22.46 6.64
C PHE A 172 -3.19 21.42 6.58
N HIS A 173 -3.60 20.87 7.74
CA HIS A 173 -4.57 19.77 7.78
C HIS A 173 -5.96 20.17 8.25
N GLY A 174 -6.11 21.28 8.98
CA GLY A 174 -7.39 21.76 9.50
C GLY A 174 -8.36 22.25 8.42
N MET A 175 -7.88 22.53 7.21
CA MET A 175 -8.75 22.82 6.07
C MET A 175 -9.53 21.57 5.60
N PHE A 176 -8.99 20.38 5.83
CA PHE A 176 -9.56 19.11 5.36
C PHE A 176 -10.12 18.25 6.49
N LEU A 177 -9.64 18.43 7.73
CA LEU A 177 -9.98 17.63 8.89
C LEU A 177 -10.59 18.50 9.99
N SER A 178 -11.62 17.98 10.64
CA SER A 178 -12.35 18.67 11.70
C SER A 178 -11.92 18.18 13.09
N ASN A 179 -12.07 19.05 14.08
CA ASN A 179 -11.91 18.71 15.51
C ASN A 179 -13.16 18.03 16.10
N GLN A 180 -14.24 17.93 15.32
CA GLN A 180 -15.46 17.25 15.76
C GLN A 180 -15.26 15.73 15.88
N PRO A 181 -15.79 15.10 16.93
CA PRO A 181 -15.70 13.65 17.12
C PRO A 181 -16.43 12.92 15.99
N THR A 182 -15.81 11.88 15.46
CA THR A 182 -16.39 11.03 14.41
C THR A 182 -16.24 9.56 14.78
N VAL A 183 -16.97 8.66 14.10
CA VAL A 183 -16.91 7.22 14.37
C VAL A 183 -15.47 6.72 14.17
N GLY A 184 -14.81 6.30 15.26
CA GLY A 184 -13.40 5.89 15.24
C GLY A 184 -12.38 6.98 15.59
N ALA A 185 -12.80 8.22 15.82
CA ALA A 185 -11.98 9.34 16.29
C ALA A 185 -12.71 10.14 17.38
N SER A 186 -12.62 9.68 18.63
CA SER A 186 -13.29 10.29 19.78
C SER A 186 -12.78 11.70 20.12
N SER A 187 -11.52 11.97 19.82
CA SER A 187 -10.86 13.28 20.06
C SER A 187 -10.88 14.20 18.84
N GLY A 188 -11.62 13.83 17.80
CA GLY A 188 -11.68 14.56 16.53
C GLY A 188 -10.76 13.97 15.44
N SER A 189 -11.17 14.15 14.19
CA SER A 189 -10.47 13.59 13.03
C SER A 189 -9.06 14.19 12.83
N LEU A 190 -8.85 15.45 13.22
CA LEU A 190 -7.56 16.12 13.13
C LEU A 190 -6.53 15.54 14.11
N TRP A 191 -6.92 15.36 15.38
CA TRP A 191 -6.03 14.80 16.40
C TRP A 191 -5.70 13.34 16.09
N GLU A 192 -6.68 12.56 15.66
CA GLU A 192 -6.44 11.17 15.28
C GLU A 192 -5.48 11.10 14.09
N TRP A 193 -5.61 11.98 13.09
CA TRP A 193 -4.65 12.05 11.97
C TRP A 193 -3.25 12.48 12.43
N TYR A 194 -3.15 13.47 13.31
CA TYR A 194 -1.88 13.87 13.94
C TYR A 194 -1.22 12.66 14.60
N PHE A 195 -1.91 12.05 15.56
CA PHE A 195 -1.40 10.90 16.29
C PHE A 195 -0.93 9.76 15.36
N ARG A 196 -1.70 9.43 14.31
CA ARG A 196 -1.33 8.35 13.38
C ARG A 196 -0.15 8.70 12.48
N SER A 197 -0.07 9.95 12.01
CA SER A 197 1.01 10.39 11.12
C SER A 197 2.33 10.62 11.87
N THR A 198 2.28 11.12 13.11
CA THR A 198 3.45 11.29 13.98
C THR A 198 4.14 9.96 14.29
N LEU A 199 3.47 8.82 14.24
CA LEU A 199 4.15 7.56 14.56
C LEU A 199 5.11 7.08 13.44
N ASP A 200 4.89 7.48 12.18
CA ASP A 200 5.62 6.96 11.01
C ASP A 200 6.31 8.04 10.15
N HIS A 201 6.32 9.30 10.60
CA HIS A 201 6.78 10.46 9.81
C HIS A 201 8.22 10.35 9.27
N TRP A 202 9.15 9.79 10.04
CA TRP A 202 10.55 9.58 9.60
C TRP A 202 10.73 8.41 8.62
N ALA A 203 9.82 7.43 8.59
CA ALA A 203 10.00 6.20 7.84
C ALA A 203 10.13 6.46 6.33
N THR A 204 9.36 7.42 5.80
CA THR A 204 9.40 7.81 4.38
C THR A 204 10.76 8.40 3.99
N LEU A 205 11.30 9.32 4.80
CA LEU A 205 12.60 9.95 4.56
C LEU A 205 13.70 8.90 4.49
N TRP A 206 13.75 7.98 5.47
CA TRP A 206 14.73 6.89 5.46
C TRP A 206 14.60 5.98 4.25
N GLY A 207 13.38 5.80 3.73
CA GLY A 207 13.14 5.11 2.46
C GLY A 207 13.79 5.80 1.27
N MET A 208 13.63 7.12 1.18
CA MET A 208 14.22 7.94 0.12
C MET A 208 15.75 7.97 0.20
N VAL A 209 16.32 8.14 1.40
CA VAL A 209 17.77 8.10 1.64
C VAL A 209 18.34 6.75 1.21
N PHE A 210 17.70 5.65 1.60
CA PHE A 210 18.14 4.32 1.18
C PHE A 210 18.06 4.14 -0.34
N ALA A 211 17.00 4.64 -0.99
CA ALA A 211 16.86 4.59 -2.44
C ALA A 211 17.98 5.36 -3.17
N LEU A 212 18.40 6.51 -2.66
CA LEU A 212 19.52 7.28 -3.22
C LEU A 212 20.84 6.49 -3.17
N HIS A 213 21.09 5.77 -2.08
CA HIS A 213 22.32 4.98 -1.89
C HIS A 213 22.24 3.55 -2.42
N TYR A 214 21.06 3.11 -2.89
CA TYR A 214 20.83 1.74 -3.32
C TYR A 214 21.73 1.30 -4.50
N PRO A 215 21.92 2.09 -5.58
CA PRO A 215 22.83 1.70 -6.67
C PRO A 215 24.28 1.53 -6.20
N VAL A 216 24.74 2.43 -5.34
CA VAL A 216 26.10 2.37 -4.75
C VAL A 216 26.25 1.13 -3.88
N THR A 217 25.23 0.80 -3.09
CA THR A 217 25.22 -0.39 -2.24
C THR A 217 25.23 -1.68 -3.06
N CYS A 218 24.48 -1.73 -4.17
CA CYS A 218 24.48 -2.85 -5.09
C CYS A 218 25.86 -3.06 -5.73
N LEU A 219 26.50 -1.98 -6.20
CA LEU A 219 27.85 -2.02 -6.77
C LEU A 219 28.89 -2.45 -5.74
N TRP A 220 28.78 -1.97 -4.51
CA TRP A 220 29.66 -2.40 -3.42
C TRP A 220 29.50 -3.90 -3.13
N LEU A 221 28.26 -4.40 -3.04
CA LEU A 221 27.99 -5.80 -2.80
C LEU A 221 28.51 -6.69 -3.95
N GLN A 222 28.33 -6.25 -5.20
CA GLN A 222 28.86 -6.95 -6.36
C GLN A 222 30.40 -6.99 -6.35
N LYS A 223 31.06 -5.88 -6.00
CA LYS A 223 32.53 -5.85 -5.86
C LYS A 223 33.02 -6.82 -4.78
N VAL A 224 32.32 -6.87 -3.63
CA VAL A 224 32.66 -7.79 -2.52
C VAL A 224 32.47 -9.26 -2.93
N GLU A 225 31.42 -9.57 -3.69
CA GLU A 225 31.11 -10.94 -4.12
C GLU A 225 31.98 -11.42 -5.29
N GLN A 226 32.42 -10.54 -6.19
CA GLN A 226 33.14 -10.93 -7.41
C GLN A 226 34.65 -10.73 -7.36
N ARG A 227 35.17 -9.81 -6.54
CA ARG A 227 36.60 -9.43 -6.57
C ARG A 227 37.42 -9.92 -5.37
N LEU A 228 36.79 -10.43 -4.32
CA LEU A 228 37.47 -10.85 -3.10
C LEU A 228 37.41 -12.36 -2.91
N ASP A 229 38.43 -12.91 -2.24
CA ASP A 229 38.43 -14.30 -1.78
C ASP A 229 37.21 -14.58 -0.91
N TRP A 230 36.66 -15.79 -1.02
CA TRP A 230 35.51 -16.24 -0.24
C TRP A 230 35.64 -15.94 1.26
N ARG A 231 36.82 -16.18 1.86
CA ARG A 231 37.08 -15.92 3.29
C ARG A 231 36.92 -14.45 3.64
N ARG A 232 37.44 -13.54 2.82
CA ARG A 232 37.36 -12.09 3.04
C ARG A 232 35.95 -11.57 2.81
N CYS A 233 35.25 -12.09 1.79
CA CYS A 233 33.83 -11.79 1.55
C CYS A 233 32.96 -12.19 2.76
N VAL A 234 33.13 -13.41 3.28
CA VAL A 234 32.39 -13.87 4.47
C VAL A 234 32.75 -13.03 5.68
N ALA A 235 34.02 -12.70 5.89
CA ALA A 235 34.45 -11.86 7.02
C ALA A 235 33.80 -10.47 6.99
N ILE A 236 33.85 -9.76 5.85
CA ILE A 236 33.22 -8.44 5.69
C ILE A 236 31.72 -8.52 5.93
N LYS A 237 31.05 -9.53 5.37
CA LYS A 237 29.61 -9.74 5.57
C LYS A 237 29.28 -10.08 7.04
N ALA A 238 30.10 -10.90 7.68
CA ALA A 238 29.91 -11.25 9.08
C ALA A 238 30.07 -10.03 10.01
N VAL A 239 31.03 -9.14 9.74
CA VAL A 239 31.23 -7.91 10.51
C VAL A 239 30.01 -6.98 10.38
N VAL A 240 29.56 -6.70 9.15
CA VAL A 240 28.39 -5.83 8.94
C VAL A 240 27.12 -6.47 9.54
N GLY A 241 26.92 -7.77 9.34
CA GLY A 241 25.82 -8.52 9.93
C GLY A 241 25.85 -8.52 11.46
N GLY A 242 27.04 -8.66 12.05
CA GLY A 242 27.24 -8.62 13.49
C GLY A 242 26.85 -7.27 14.09
N VAL A 243 27.28 -6.16 13.48
CA VAL A 243 26.91 -4.80 13.92
C VAL A 243 25.39 -4.60 13.87
N LEU A 244 24.74 -5.03 12.78
CA LEU A 244 23.28 -4.92 12.63
C LEU A 244 22.52 -5.81 13.63
N LEU A 245 23.01 -7.02 13.91
CA LEU A 245 22.42 -7.88 14.94
C LEU A 245 22.59 -7.29 16.33
N MET A 246 23.75 -6.72 16.67
CA MET A 246 23.97 -6.04 17.95
C MET A 246 23.01 -4.87 18.12
N ALA A 247 22.87 -4.01 17.10
CA ALA A 247 21.91 -2.91 17.12
C ALA A 247 20.47 -3.39 17.29
N THR A 248 20.09 -4.48 16.61
CA THR A 248 18.75 -5.07 16.73
C THR A 248 18.53 -5.71 18.10
N ALA A 249 19.55 -6.36 18.66
CA ALA A 249 19.49 -6.97 19.98
C ALA A 249 19.40 -5.91 21.09
N TRP A 250 20.05 -4.75 20.91
CA TRP A 250 19.87 -3.59 21.76
C TRP A 250 18.44 -3.03 21.64
N TRP A 251 17.95 -2.85 20.42
CA TRP A 251 16.59 -2.36 20.16
C TRP A 251 15.50 -3.29 20.75
N ILE A 252 15.67 -4.62 20.62
CA ILE A 252 14.75 -5.62 21.18
C ILE A 252 14.72 -5.58 22.71
N ARG A 253 15.85 -5.28 23.37
CA ARG A 253 15.95 -5.25 24.83
C ARG A 253 15.54 -3.92 25.46
N GLY A 254 15.68 -2.82 24.73
CA GLY A 254 15.32 -1.48 25.20
C GLY A 254 13.98 -1.03 24.60
N PRO A 255 14.00 -0.19 23.55
CA PRO A 255 12.79 0.45 23.01
C PRO A 255 11.63 -0.51 22.74
N PHE A 256 11.87 -1.70 22.19
CA PHE A 256 10.80 -2.62 21.82
C PHE A 256 10.01 -3.22 22.99
N GLN A 257 10.59 -3.29 24.20
CA GLN A 257 9.90 -3.81 25.40
C GLN A 257 9.12 -2.73 26.14
N GLN A 258 9.21 -1.47 25.70
CA GLN A 258 8.51 -0.37 26.35
C GLN A 258 6.99 -0.53 26.23
N GLU A 259 6.28 0.00 27.23
CA GLU A 259 4.83 0.09 27.18
C GLU A 259 4.37 0.95 26.01
N ARG A 260 3.12 0.75 25.58
CA ARG A 260 2.54 1.39 24.40
C ARG A 260 2.77 2.90 24.34
N PHE A 261 2.65 3.60 25.46
CA PHE A 261 2.77 5.06 25.50
C PHE A 261 4.22 5.52 25.23
N GLU A 262 5.19 4.98 25.96
CA GLU A 262 6.61 5.29 25.77
C GLU A 262 7.12 4.83 24.41
N TYR A 263 6.69 3.64 23.96
CA TYR A 263 7.07 3.11 22.66
C TYR A 263 6.63 4.04 21.53
N ASN A 264 5.44 4.63 21.63
CA ASN A 264 4.93 5.54 20.60
C ASN A 264 5.80 6.79 20.41
N GLN A 265 6.46 7.26 21.46
CA GLN A 265 7.35 8.42 21.39
C GLN A 265 8.69 8.08 20.72
N THR A 266 9.20 6.87 20.95
CA THR A 266 10.52 6.45 20.45
C THR A 266 10.46 5.73 19.09
N HIS A 267 9.30 5.14 18.76
CA HIS A 267 9.11 4.27 17.60
C HIS A 267 9.51 4.91 16.26
N ALA A 268 9.11 6.17 16.04
CA ALA A 268 9.37 6.87 14.77
C ALA A 268 10.88 6.93 14.45
N TYR A 269 11.73 7.04 15.47
CA TYR A 269 13.19 7.14 15.32
C TYR A 269 13.86 5.76 15.21
N PHE A 270 13.47 4.79 16.05
CA PHE A 270 14.17 3.50 16.14
C PHE A 270 13.63 2.39 15.21
N SER A 271 12.46 2.59 14.59
CA SER A 271 11.84 1.60 13.67
C SER A 271 12.72 1.22 12.48
N ILE A 272 13.71 2.05 12.13
CA ILE A 272 14.66 1.80 11.04
C ILE A 272 15.65 0.67 11.32
N ILE A 273 15.98 0.41 12.59
CA ILE A 273 16.95 -0.60 13.02
C ILE A 273 16.53 -2.02 12.57
N PRO A 274 15.36 -2.55 13.01
CA PRO A 274 14.92 -3.88 12.58
C PRO A 274 14.72 -3.95 11.07
N LEU A 275 14.39 -2.82 10.42
CA LEU A 275 14.20 -2.76 8.98
C LEU A 275 15.50 -2.98 8.22
N MET A 276 16.57 -2.26 8.58
CA MET A 276 17.90 -2.36 7.95
C MET A 276 18.50 -3.75 8.14
N THR A 277 18.41 -4.29 9.37
CA THR A 277 18.83 -5.66 9.68
C THR A 277 18.11 -6.66 8.79
N TYR A 278 16.79 -6.55 8.65
CA TYR A 278 16.04 -7.45 7.78
C TYR A 278 16.47 -7.34 6.30
N ILE A 279 16.70 -6.13 5.76
CA ILE A 279 17.18 -5.96 4.36
C ILE A 279 18.50 -6.68 4.19
N TYR A 280 19.43 -6.44 5.12
CA TYR A 280 20.77 -6.97 5.04
C TYR A 280 20.78 -8.50 5.02
N PHE A 281 20.15 -9.13 6.02
CA PHE A 281 20.11 -10.60 6.11
C PHE A 281 19.36 -11.21 4.94
N ARG A 282 18.30 -10.56 4.46
CA ARG A 282 17.56 -11.03 3.28
C ARG A 282 18.41 -11.04 2.00
N ASN A 283 19.42 -10.18 1.92
CA ASN A 283 20.30 -10.02 0.76
C ASN A 283 21.72 -10.60 0.96
N LEU A 284 21.97 -11.28 2.08
CA LEU A 284 23.29 -11.76 2.51
C LEU A 284 23.92 -12.74 1.50
N THR A 285 23.11 -13.65 0.96
CA THR A 285 23.56 -14.64 -0.03
C THR A 285 22.67 -14.62 -1.28
N PRO A 286 23.20 -15.04 -2.44
CA PRO A 286 22.40 -15.18 -3.66
C PRO A 286 21.21 -16.14 -3.50
N TRP A 287 21.37 -17.18 -2.67
CA TRP A 287 20.29 -18.12 -2.35
C TRP A 287 19.14 -17.42 -1.60
N LEU A 288 19.45 -16.67 -0.53
CA LEU A 288 18.44 -15.90 0.18
C LEU A 288 17.80 -14.83 -0.72
N ARG A 289 18.57 -14.20 -1.62
CA ARG A 289 18.04 -13.19 -2.55
C ARG A 289 17.04 -13.78 -3.56
N SER A 290 17.37 -14.94 -4.12
CA SER A 290 16.59 -15.61 -5.18
C SER A 290 15.36 -16.36 -4.68
N HIS A 291 15.37 -16.86 -3.44
CA HIS A 291 14.28 -17.69 -2.94
C HIS A 291 13.22 -16.87 -2.20
N SER A 292 12.07 -16.63 -2.85
CA SER A 292 10.83 -16.17 -2.20
C SER A 292 9.83 -17.33 -2.13
N LEU A 293 9.03 -17.34 -1.06
CA LEU A 293 7.88 -18.25 -1.00
C LEU A 293 6.81 -17.70 -1.96
N GLY A 294 6.50 -18.45 -3.02
CA GLY A 294 5.53 -18.04 -4.04
C GLY A 294 4.13 -17.77 -3.49
N LEU A 295 3.69 -18.57 -2.50
CA LEU A 295 2.42 -18.36 -1.80
C LEU A 295 2.39 -17.01 -1.07
N LEU A 296 3.47 -16.66 -0.38
CA LEU A 296 3.59 -15.34 0.23
C LEU A 296 3.56 -14.30 -0.89
N GLN A 297 4.44 -14.36 -1.88
CA GLN A 297 4.48 -13.39 -2.98
C GLN A 297 3.11 -13.12 -3.62
N HIS A 298 2.30 -14.16 -3.82
CA HIS A 298 0.95 -14.03 -4.37
C HIS A 298 -0.05 -13.33 -3.43
N LEU A 299 -0.04 -13.66 -2.13
CA LEU A 299 -0.78 -12.88 -1.12
C LEU A 299 -0.34 -11.40 -1.11
N GLY A 300 0.88 -11.13 -1.57
CA GLY A 300 1.56 -9.83 -1.53
C GLY A 300 1.04 -8.83 -2.53
N GLN A 301 0.39 -9.36 -3.54
CA GLN A 301 -0.18 -8.60 -4.63
C GLN A 301 -1.55 -8.07 -4.20
N THR A 302 -2.33 -8.90 -3.46
CA THR A 302 -3.70 -8.59 -2.99
C THR A 302 -3.77 -7.95 -1.61
N THR A 303 -2.62 -7.51 -1.10
CA THR A 303 -2.47 -7.08 0.30
C THR A 303 -3.37 -5.96 0.78
N LEU A 304 -3.80 -5.06 -0.10
CA LEU A 304 -4.64 -3.95 0.36
C LEU A 304 -6.06 -4.46 0.62
N GLU A 305 -6.55 -5.28 -0.29
CA GLU A 305 -7.90 -5.84 -0.29
C GLU A 305 -8.09 -6.79 0.88
N THR A 306 -7.12 -7.68 1.12
CA THR A 306 -7.10 -8.54 2.31
C THR A 306 -7.10 -7.68 3.59
N TYR A 307 -6.38 -6.55 3.63
CA TYR A 307 -6.27 -5.73 4.83
C TYR A 307 -7.58 -5.02 5.14
N LEU A 308 -8.25 -4.52 4.11
CA LEU A 308 -9.51 -3.83 4.27
C LEU A 308 -10.62 -4.82 4.64
N LEU A 309 -10.69 -5.95 3.95
CA LEU A 309 -11.76 -6.94 4.12
C LEU A 309 -11.65 -7.77 5.40
N GLN A 310 -10.47 -7.88 6.03
CA GLN A 310 -10.35 -8.62 7.30
C GLN A 310 -11.28 -8.05 8.38
N HIS A 311 -11.50 -6.73 8.40
CA HIS A 311 -12.31 -6.06 9.41
C HIS A 311 -13.82 -6.23 9.21
N HIS A 312 -14.23 -6.73 8.03
CA HIS A 312 -15.63 -6.84 7.62
C HIS A 312 -16.07 -8.27 7.40
N ILE A 313 -15.19 -9.13 6.91
CA ILE A 313 -15.48 -10.55 6.64
C ILE A 313 -15.06 -11.41 7.82
N TRP A 314 -13.87 -11.16 8.37
CA TRP A 314 -13.33 -12.01 9.42
C TRP A 314 -13.86 -11.58 10.80
N MET A 315 -13.97 -10.27 10.99
CA MET A 315 -14.52 -9.69 12.20
C MET A 315 -15.83 -8.96 11.90
N THR A 316 -16.75 -9.02 12.85
CA THR A 316 -18.02 -8.29 12.87
C THR A 316 -17.96 -7.19 13.93
N THR A 317 -18.86 -6.21 13.84
CA THR A 317 -19.01 -5.12 14.83
C THR A 317 -17.72 -4.32 15.09
N ASN A 318 -17.08 -3.78 14.04
CA ASN A 318 -15.86 -2.97 14.14
C ASN A 318 -14.69 -3.69 14.86
N SER A 319 -14.38 -4.93 14.45
CA SER A 319 -13.23 -5.69 14.97
C SER A 319 -13.38 -6.24 16.40
N ARG A 320 -14.61 -6.37 16.90
CA ARG A 320 -14.87 -6.82 18.28
C ARG A 320 -15.38 -8.26 18.37
N THR A 321 -16.02 -8.77 17.33
CA THR A 321 -16.60 -10.12 17.31
C THR A 321 -16.13 -10.87 16.08
N LEU A 322 -16.10 -12.21 16.14
CA LEU A 322 -15.73 -13.05 15.00
C LEU A 322 -16.99 -13.48 14.23
N LEU A 323 -16.92 -13.46 12.90
CA LEU A 323 -18.00 -14.00 12.08
C LEU A 323 -18.12 -15.50 12.32
N THR A 324 -19.32 -15.97 12.69
CA THR A 324 -19.62 -17.38 12.93
C THR A 324 -20.61 -17.90 11.90
N LEU A 325 -20.11 -18.63 10.91
CA LEU A 325 -20.89 -19.34 9.89
C LEU A 325 -21.29 -20.75 10.37
N ILE A 326 -20.40 -21.43 11.11
CA ILE A 326 -20.63 -22.77 11.64
C ILE A 326 -20.67 -22.70 13.17
N PRO A 327 -21.86 -22.68 13.81
CA PRO A 327 -21.95 -22.70 15.26
C PRO A 327 -21.40 -24.02 15.82
N GLY A 328 -20.67 -23.96 16.95
CA GLY A 328 -20.17 -25.13 17.67
C GLY A 328 -18.79 -25.67 17.24
N TYR A 329 -18.27 -25.30 16.05
CA TYR A 329 -16.97 -25.79 15.54
C TYR A 329 -16.01 -24.65 15.16
N PRO A 330 -15.24 -24.09 16.10
CA PRO A 330 -14.44 -22.88 15.87
C PRO A 330 -13.34 -23.06 14.81
N GLN A 331 -12.73 -24.24 14.72
CA GLN A 331 -11.67 -24.51 13.73
C GLN A 331 -12.21 -24.61 12.31
N MET A 332 -13.38 -25.25 12.12
CA MET A 332 -14.04 -25.35 10.83
C MET A 332 -14.59 -23.98 10.39
N ASN A 333 -15.15 -23.23 11.33
CA ASN A 333 -15.57 -21.86 11.09
C ASN A 333 -14.40 -20.98 10.62
N PHE A 334 -13.25 -21.06 11.31
CA PHE A 334 -12.04 -20.34 10.90
C PHE A 334 -11.60 -20.71 9.49
N LEU A 335 -11.53 -22.00 9.15
CA LEU A 335 -11.12 -22.47 7.84
C LEU A 335 -12.05 -21.96 6.74
N MET A 336 -13.37 -22.06 6.97
CA MET A 336 -14.39 -21.64 6.01
C MET A 336 -14.39 -20.12 5.80
N VAL A 337 -14.41 -19.34 6.89
CA VAL A 337 -14.39 -17.87 6.82
C VAL A 337 -13.10 -17.40 6.14
N THR A 338 -11.95 -18.02 6.46
CA THR A 338 -10.66 -17.69 5.81
C THR A 338 -10.69 -18.01 4.32
N ALA A 339 -11.28 -19.14 3.90
CA ALA A 339 -11.39 -19.49 2.49
C ALA A 339 -12.24 -18.47 1.72
N VAL A 340 -13.41 -18.11 2.26
CA VAL A 340 -14.30 -17.08 1.68
C VAL A 340 -13.58 -15.73 1.60
N TYR A 341 -12.96 -15.29 2.69
CA TYR A 341 -12.20 -14.05 2.76
C TYR A 341 -11.08 -13.95 1.71
N VAL A 342 -10.28 -15.01 1.54
CA VAL A 342 -9.18 -15.03 0.56
C VAL A 342 -9.72 -14.96 -0.88
N VAL A 343 -10.80 -15.69 -1.18
CA VAL A 343 -11.44 -15.68 -2.50
C VAL A 343 -11.99 -14.28 -2.82
N LEU A 344 -12.74 -13.69 -1.89
CA LEU A 344 -13.33 -12.35 -2.05
C LEU A 344 -12.25 -11.28 -2.21
N SER A 345 -11.17 -11.35 -1.44
CA SER A 345 -10.04 -10.42 -1.57
C SER A 345 -9.36 -10.49 -2.93
N ARG A 346 -9.20 -11.70 -3.49
CA ARG A 346 -8.65 -11.88 -4.85
C ARG A 346 -9.60 -11.39 -5.94
N CYS A 347 -10.90 -11.60 -5.75
CA CYS A 347 -11.94 -11.08 -6.64
C CYS A 347 -11.87 -9.56 -6.71
N LEU A 348 -11.89 -8.88 -5.55
CA LEU A 348 -11.79 -7.44 -5.44
C LEU A 348 -10.50 -6.90 -6.08
N PHE A 349 -9.36 -7.53 -5.81
CA PHE A 349 -8.08 -7.12 -6.41
C PHE A 349 -8.12 -7.14 -7.95
N ARG A 350 -8.68 -8.20 -8.55
CA ARG A 350 -8.81 -8.31 -10.01
C ARG A 350 -9.69 -7.21 -10.57
N VAL A 351 -10.85 -6.96 -9.94
CA VAL A 351 -11.77 -5.91 -10.39
C VAL A 351 -11.11 -4.53 -10.31
N THR A 352 -10.47 -4.20 -9.19
CA THR A 352 -9.76 -2.92 -9.02
C THR A 352 -8.67 -2.71 -10.07
N LEU A 353 -7.94 -3.78 -10.42
CA LEU A 353 -6.88 -3.71 -11.42
C LEU A 353 -7.43 -3.54 -12.84
N THR A 354 -8.47 -4.30 -13.20
CA THR A 354 -9.14 -4.19 -14.51
C THR A 354 -9.78 -2.81 -14.67
N LEU A 355 -10.50 -2.33 -13.65
CA LEU A 355 -11.15 -1.03 -13.69
C LEU A 355 -10.14 0.12 -13.81
N ARG A 356 -8.99 0.03 -13.12
CA ARG A 356 -7.87 0.96 -13.31
C ARG A 356 -7.39 1.00 -14.75
N SER A 357 -7.24 -0.15 -15.40
CA SER A 357 -6.73 -0.23 -16.78
C SER A 357 -7.68 0.38 -17.81
N ILE A 358 -8.99 0.34 -17.53
CA ILE A 358 -10.06 0.91 -18.35
C ILE A 358 -10.13 2.43 -18.14
N LEU A 359 -10.16 2.88 -16.87
CA LEU A 359 -10.37 4.30 -16.54
C LEU A 359 -9.11 5.15 -16.66
N LEU A 360 -7.95 4.58 -16.33
CA LEU A 360 -6.65 5.27 -16.27
C LEU A 360 -5.59 4.54 -17.13
N PRO A 361 -5.79 4.44 -18.46
CA PRO A 361 -4.80 3.82 -19.34
C PRO A 361 -3.51 4.67 -19.43
N SER A 362 -2.36 4.00 -19.52
CA SER A 362 -1.03 4.63 -19.46
C SER A 362 -0.68 5.53 -20.65
N THR A 363 -1.41 5.40 -21.76
CA THR A 363 -1.17 6.16 -22.99
C THR A 363 -2.16 7.31 -23.19
N SER A 364 -3.09 7.53 -22.25
CA SER A 364 -4.12 8.57 -22.38
C SER A 364 -3.67 9.90 -21.82
N THR A 365 -4.29 10.97 -22.32
CA THR A 365 -4.09 12.31 -21.80
C THR A 365 -4.70 12.45 -20.40
N VAL A 366 -4.16 13.38 -19.60
CA VAL A 366 -4.62 13.66 -18.23
C VAL A 366 -6.12 14.00 -18.21
N TRP A 367 -6.58 14.76 -19.20
CA TRP A 367 -7.98 15.16 -19.31
C TRP A 367 -8.92 13.97 -19.52
N GLN A 368 -8.55 13.01 -20.38
CA GLN A 368 -9.33 11.77 -20.57
C GLN A 368 -9.46 10.99 -19.26
N CYS A 369 -8.38 10.91 -18.47
CA CYS A 369 -8.39 10.26 -17.17
C CYS A 369 -9.37 10.94 -16.19
N PHE A 370 -9.35 12.27 -16.10
CA PHE A 370 -10.28 13.02 -15.24
C PHE A 370 -11.73 12.88 -15.69
N ARG A 371 -12.00 12.90 -17.01
CA ARG A 371 -13.33 12.65 -17.56
C ARG A 371 -13.87 11.28 -17.14
N ASN A 372 -13.06 10.23 -17.32
CA ASN A 372 -13.44 8.87 -16.94
C ASN A 372 -13.71 8.72 -15.44
N LEU A 373 -12.88 9.36 -14.59
CA LEU A 373 -13.12 9.40 -13.15
C LEU A 373 -14.41 10.17 -12.79
N GLY A 374 -14.69 11.27 -13.49
CA GLY A 374 -15.92 12.04 -13.33
C GLY A 374 -17.16 11.22 -13.64
N ILE A 375 -17.14 10.45 -14.73
CA ILE A 375 -18.24 9.55 -15.13
C ILE A 375 -18.46 8.45 -14.09
N LEU A 376 -17.39 7.83 -13.58
CA LEU A 376 -17.49 6.84 -12.51
C LEU A 376 -18.12 7.46 -11.25
N THR A 377 -17.64 8.63 -10.85
CA THR A 377 -18.15 9.34 -9.67
C THR A 377 -19.63 9.68 -9.83
N GLY A 378 -20.04 10.18 -11.01
CA GLY A 378 -21.43 10.41 -11.34
C GLY A 378 -22.28 9.14 -11.27
N SER A 379 -21.75 8.01 -11.76
CA SER A 379 -22.43 6.71 -11.69
C SER A 379 -22.66 6.26 -10.24
N PHE A 380 -21.66 6.47 -9.36
CA PHE A 380 -21.82 6.19 -7.92
C PHE A 380 -22.84 7.11 -7.26
N ILE A 381 -22.86 8.40 -7.60
CA ILE A 381 -23.86 9.35 -7.07
C ILE A 381 -25.27 8.92 -7.47
N VAL A 382 -25.48 8.51 -8.73
CA VAL A 382 -26.79 8.01 -9.21
C VAL A 382 -27.20 6.72 -8.49
N CYS A 383 -26.27 5.78 -8.29
CA CYS A 383 -26.58 4.56 -7.54
C CYS A 383 -26.91 4.87 -6.08
N TYR A 384 -26.16 5.77 -5.45
CA TYR A 384 -26.37 6.16 -4.06
C TYR A 384 -27.70 6.91 -3.85
N SER A 385 -28.04 7.83 -4.76
CA SER A 385 -29.34 8.54 -4.70
C SER A 385 -30.51 7.60 -4.94
N ALA A 386 -30.39 6.61 -5.83
CA ALA A 386 -31.40 5.58 -6.03
C ALA A 386 -31.64 4.74 -4.76
N VAL A 387 -30.57 4.39 -4.03
CA VAL A 387 -30.69 3.68 -2.75
C VAL A 387 -31.37 4.54 -1.68
N LEU A 388 -31.04 5.83 -1.60
CA LEU A 388 -31.71 6.75 -0.67
C LEU A 388 -33.21 6.88 -0.99
N PHE A 389 -33.55 7.05 -2.26
CA PHE A 389 -34.94 7.10 -2.69
C PHE A 389 -35.71 5.82 -2.31
N ILE A 390 -35.13 4.65 -2.54
CA ILE A 390 -35.79 3.37 -2.21
C ILE A 390 -35.91 3.16 -0.69
N LYS A 391 -34.96 3.68 0.08
CA LYS A 391 -35.04 3.72 1.55
C LYS A 391 -36.24 4.54 2.01
N ASP A 392 -36.48 5.69 1.39
CA ASP A 392 -37.63 6.55 1.72
C ASP A 392 -38.98 5.89 1.36
N VAL A 393 -39.02 5.11 0.28
CA VAL A 393 -40.21 4.35 -0.14
C VAL A 393 -40.42 3.06 0.69
N LYS A 394 -39.52 2.75 1.65
CA LYS A 394 -39.60 1.58 2.56
C LYS A 394 -39.69 0.20 1.87
N VAL A 395 -39.17 0.06 0.64
CA VAL A 395 -39.19 -1.22 -0.12
C VAL A 395 -37.87 -2.00 0.06
N LEU A 396 -37.22 -1.84 1.21
CA LEU A 396 -35.88 -2.38 1.44
C LEU A 396 -35.95 -3.84 1.92
N ASN A 397 -35.95 -4.75 0.95
CA ASN A 397 -35.84 -6.19 1.14
C ASN A 397 -34.46 -6.67 0.67
N LEU A 398 -33.98 -7.81 1.18
CA LEU A 398 -32.68 -8.36 0.78
C LEU A 398 -32.62 -8.64 -0.75
N THR A 399 -33.75 -9.03 -1.33
CA THR A 399 -33.88 -9.28 -2.77
C THR A 399 -33.82 -8.00 -3.60
N THR A 400 -34.47 -6.93 -3.16
CA THR A 400 -34.41 -5.62 -3.84
C THR A 400 -33.01 -5.03 -3.75
N LEU A 401 -32.34 -5.19 -2.61
CA LEU A 401 -30.93 -4.81 -2.44
C LEU A 401 -29.99 -5.57 -3.38
N GLY A 402 -30.15 -6.90 -3.48
CA GLY A 402 -29.36 -7.73 -4.39
C GLY A 402 -29.55 -7.35 -5.86
N PHE A 403 -30.80 -7.08 -6.27
CA PHE A 403 -31.10 -6.62 -7.62
C PHE A 403 -30.49 -5.25 -7.93
N LEU A 404 -30.64 -4.27 -7.01
CA LEU A 404 -30.06 -2.93 -7.15
C LEU A 404 -28.53 -2.97 -7.23
N SER A 405 -27.91 -3.82 -6.43
CA SER A 405 -26.48 -4.10 -6.46
C SER A 405 -26.03 -4.61 -7.84
N MET A 406 -26.71 -5.62 -8.38
CA MET A 406 -26.38 -6.17 -9.71
C MET A 406 -26.64 -5.18 -10.84
N ALA A 407 -27.75 -4.44 -10.79
CA ALA A 407 -28.10 -3.44 -11.79
C ALA A 407 -27.12 -2.25 -11.76
N GLY A 408 -26.81 -1.74 -10.57
CA GLY A 408 -25.83 -0.67 -10.37
C GLY A 408 -24.43 -1.07 -10.81
N GLY A 409 -23.99 -2.29 -10.46
CA GLY A 409 -22.70 -2.82 -10.91
C GLY A 409 -22.62 -2.96 -12.44
N SER A 410 -23.69 -3.44 -13.07
CA SER A 410 -23.79 -3.57 -14.53
C SER A 410 -23.78 -2.21 -15.23
N LEU A 411 -24.49 -1.21 -14.67
CA LEU A 411 -24.50 0.15 -15.17
C LEU A 411 -23.12 0.80 -15.10
N VAL A 412 -22.45 0.71 -13.93
CA VAL A 412 -21.09 1.23 -13.75
C VAL A 412 -20.12 0.59 -14.74
N HIS A 413 -20.23 -0.72 -14.97
CA HIS A 413 -19.41 -1.43 -15.95
C HIS A 413 -19.68 -0.97 -17.39
N ALA A 414 -20.95 -0.91 -17.79
CA ALA A 414 -21.36 -0.49 -19.13
C ALA A 414 -20.91 0.94 -19.44
N LEU A 415 -21.12 1.88 -18.51
CA LEU A 415 -20.68 3.27 -18.67
C LEU A 415 -19.15 3.37 -18.73
N SER A 416 -18.46 2.74 -17.78
CA SER A 416 -16.98 2.79 -17.73
C SER A 416 -16.34 2.22 -18.99
N THR A 417 -16.89 1.14 -19.54
CA THR A 417 -16.39 0.53 -20.77
C THR A 417 -16.74 1.38 -21.99
N HIS A 418 -18.00 1.78 -22.17
CA HIS A 418 -18.43 2.57 -23.32
C HIS A 418 -17.60 3.85 -23.50
N PHE A 419 -17.40 4.61 -22.43
CA PHE A 419 -16.64 5.87 -22.50
C PHE A 419 -15.13 5.66 -22.61
N ALA A 420 -14.58 4.59 -22.03
CA ALA A 420 -13.19 4.23 -22.24
C ALA A 420 -12.93 3.84 -23.71
N TRP A 421 -13.86 3.13 -24.35
CA TRP A 421 -13.78 2.76 -25.77
C TRP A 421 -13.89 3.99 -26.69
N GLN A 422 -14.83 4.89 -26.42
CA GLN A 422 -14.93 6.15 -27.16
C GLN A 422 -13.63 6.98 -27.06
N SER A 423 -13.00 7.01 -25.89
CA SER A 423 -11.70 7.66 -25.71
C SER A 423 -10.54 7.00 -26.49
N SER A 424 -10.69 5.71 -26.84
CA SER A 424 -9.70 4.94 -27.60
C SER A 424 -9.80 5.22 -29.09
N ASP A 425 -11.00 5.46 -29.61
CA ASP A 425 -11.20 5.78 -31.03
C ASP A 425 -10.74 7.20 -31.38
N ASP A 426 -10.78 8.12 -30.42
CA ASP A 426 -10.24 9.49 -30.54
C ASP A 426 -8.70 9.57 -30.50
N SER A 427 -7.99 8.45 -30.26
CA SER A 427 -6.53 8.42 -30.12
C SER A 427 -5.82 7.97 -31.41
N PRO A 428 -4.62 8.53 -31.73
CA PRO A 428 -3.97 8.29 -33.02
C PRO A 428 -3.65 6.80 -33.28
N PRO A 429 -3.64 6.36 -34.55
CA PRO A 429 -3.69 4.95 -34.95
C PRO A 429 -2.51 4.10 -34.48
N SER A 430 -1.39 4.69 -34.05
CA SER A 430 -0.21 3.97 -33.54
C SER A 430 -0.43 3.23 -32.22
N THR A 431 -1.52 3.49 -31.49
CA THR A 431 -1.81 2.88 -30.18
C THR A 431 -2.82 1.71 -30.23
N LYS A 432 -3.38 1.40 -31.41
CA LYS A 432 -4.48 0.44 -31.58
C LYS A 432 -4.09 -1.04 -31.39
N GLY A 433 -2.83 -1.41 -31.64
CA GLY A 433 -2.37 -2.81 -31.65
C GLY A 433 -2.35 -3.53 -30.29
N HIS A 434 -2.18 -2.81 -29.18
CA HIS A 434 -2.06 -3.43 -27.85
C HIS A 434 -3.41 -3.62 -27.11
N ARG A 435 -4.51 -3.09 -27.65
CA ARG A 435 -5.81 -3.01 -26.93
C ARG A 435 -6.82 -4.10 -27.31
N VAL A 436 -6.56 -4.87 -28.38
CA VAL A 436 -7.44 -5.97 -28.83
C VAL A 436 -7.48 -7.14 -27.81
N ALA A 437 -6.46 -7.28 -26.95
CA ALA A 437 -6.40 -8.33 -25.92
C ALA A 437 -7.40 -8.13 -24.76
N ALA A 438 -7.96 -6.93 -24.57
CA ALA A 438 -8.98 -6.67 -23.54
C ALA A 438 -10.39 -7.14 -23.95
N LYS A 439 -10.57 -7.57 -25.21
CA LYS A 439 -11.84 -7.99 -25.81
C LYS A 439 -12.35 -9.37 -25.32
N TYR A 440 -11.53 -10.13 -24.59
CA TYR A 440 -11.80 -11.54 -24.25
C TYR A 440 -11.69 -11.88 -22.76
N ILE A 441 -12.13 -11.00 -21.86
CA ILE A 441 -12.34 -11.40 -20.45
C ILE A 441 -13.85 -11.39 -20.18
N PRO A 442 -14.50 -12.57 -20.09
CA PRO A 442 -15.89 -12.62 -19.66
C PRO A 442 -15.93 -12.34 -18.14
N ILE A 443 -16.43 -11.15 -17.77
CA ILE A 443 -16.63 -10.70 -16.37
C ILE A 443 -18.12 -10.80 -15.91
N PRO A 444 -19.10 -11.44 -16.60
CA PRO A 444 -20.49 -11.35 -16.14
C PRO A 444 -20.77 -12.04 -14.79
N HIS A 445 -19.83 -12.84 -14.26
CA HIS A 445 -19.96 -13.49 -12.94
C HIS A 445 -19.31 -12.73 -11.75
N LEU A 446 -18.57 -11.63 -11.99
CA LEU A 446 -17.88 -10.90 -10.91
C LEU A 446 -18.64 -9.66 -10.38
N ALA A 447 -19.65 -9.18 -11.11
CA ALA A 447 -20.39 -7.96 -10.74
C ALA A 447 -21.22 -8.12 -9.44
N GLY A 448 -21.68 -9.33 -9.13
CA GLY A 448 -22.45 -9.61 -7.91
C GLY A 448 -21.63 -9.62 -6.61
N VAL A 449 -20.30 -9.67 -6.70
CA VAL A 449 -19.41 -9.81 -5.52
C VAL A 449 -18.95 -8.46 -4.97
N LEU A 450 -19.12 -7.36 -5.71
CA LEU A 450 -18.56 -6.07 -5.32
C LEU A 450 -19.43 -5.24 -4.36
N ILE A 451 -20.68 -5.65 -4.11
CA ILE A 451 -21.67 -4.84 -3.37
C ILE A 451 -22.47 -5.71 -2.35
N VAL A 452 -21.94 -6.90 -2.00
CA VAL A 452 -22.34 -7.61 -0.77
C VAL A 452 -21.19 -7.45 0.21
#